data_AF-A0A7C6WJR3-F1
#
_entry.id   AF-A0A7C6WJR3-F1
#
_cell.length_a   1.000
_cell.length_b   1.000
_cell.length_c   1.000
_cell.angle_alpha   90.00
_cell.angle_beta   90.00
_cell.angle_gamma   90.00
#
_symmetry.space_group_name_H-M   'P 1'
#
loop_
_entity.id
_entity.type
_entity.pdbx_description
1 polymer ?
#
loop_
_entity_poly.entity_id
_entity_poly.type
_entity_poly.pdbx_seq_one_letter_code
_entity_poly.pdbx_strand_id
1 'polypeptide(L)'
;MMNTDYPFRNADLPLPERVDDLVGRLTLEEKAGLVSSRQNAIERLGISQWGVGCEIARGYVGRTPEEPSTVLPQPIGMAAMFDPDLMYKLGELAGNETRVYYQKDKKGRLMLFGPTVDMERDPRWGRNEEAYGEDPYLTGKMSIAFTKGLKGEDPFYVKTVPGLKHFYANNNEVDRTSCSSNIEPRTKHEYYYKAFKPAITEGGAMSVMAAYNELSGVPALVNPDLKDILKDQWGLDFILSDGGDFAGNVVDHGYIDSHGESIA
;
A
#
# COMPACT_ATOMS: atom_id res chain seq x y z
N MET A 1 11.74 -25.78 -24.17
CA MET A 1 12.77 -24.80 -23.76
C MET A 1 12.08 -23.45 -23.69
N MET A 2 12.05 -22.80 -22.52
CA MET A 2 11.47 -21.46 -22.41
C MET A 2 12.34 -20.49 -23.21
N ASN A 3 11.73 -19.73 -24.11
CA ASN A 3 12.44 -18.74 -24.92
C ASN A 3 12.95 -17.63 -24.01
N THR A 4 14.28 -17.55 -23.79
CA THR A 4 14.93 -16.61 -22.88
C THR A 4 15.17 -15.23 -23.49
N ASP A 5 14.86 -15.06 -24.78
CA ASP A 5 15.25 -13.88 -25.58
C ASP A 5 14.21 -12.75 -25.60
N TYR A 6 13.30 -12.69 -24.62
CA TYR A 6 12.35 -11.59 -24.56
C TYR A 6 12.99 -10.29 -24.04
N PRO A 7 12.72 -9.12 -24.65
CA PRO A 7 13.21 -7.83 -24.18
C PRO A 7 12.91 -7.58 -22.70
N PHE A 8 11.73 -7.98 -22.18
CA PHE A 8 11.41 -7.79 -20.76
C PHE A 8 12.39 -8.49 -19.78
N ARG A 9 13.13 -9.49 -20.24
CA ARG A 9 14.16 -10.22 -19.46
C ARG A 9 15.55 -9.61 -19.57
N ASN A 10 15.80 -8.70 -20.50
CA ASN A 10 17.10 -8.05 -20.65
C ASN A 10 17.26 -6.94 -19.60
N ALA A 11 18.19 -7.12 -18.65
CA ALA A 11 18.44 -6.16 -17.59
C ALA A 11 19.15 -4.87 -18.06
N ASP A 12 19.73 -4.88 -19.26
CA ASP A 12 20.41 -3.72 -19.85
C ASP A 12 19.43 -2.72 -20.49
N LEU A 13 18.16 -3.11 -20.66
CA LEU A 13 17.10 -2.22 -21.17
C LEU A 13 16.47 -1.40 -20.04
N PRO A 14 16.02 -0.16 -20.32
CA PRO A 14 15.23 0.62 -19.37
C PRO A 14 14.00 -0.14 -18.85
N LEU A 15 13.69 0.02 -17.55
CA LEU A 15 12.55 -0.65 -16.93
C LEU A 15 11.21 -0.40 -17.68
N PRO A 16 10.87 0.83 -18.13
CA PRO A 16 9.64 1.05 -18.88
C PRO A 16 9.55 0.21 -20.16
N GLU A 17 10.63 0.11 -20.93
CA GLU A 17 10.64 -0.71 -22.17
C GLU A 17 10.40 -2.19 -21.86
N ARG A 18 10.98 -2.68 -20.76
CA ARG A 18 10.79 -4.07 -20.31
C ARG A 18 9.35 -4.32 -19.86
N VAL A 19 8.75 -3.37 -19.15
CA VAL A 19 7.36 -3.46 -18.69
C VAL A 19 6.41 -3.41 -19.88
N ASP A 20 6.61 -2.48 -20.81
CA ASP A 20 5.77 -2.32 -22.01
C ASP A 20 5.84 -3.57 -22.91
N ASP A 21 7.02 -4.15 -23.09
CA ASP A 21 7.18 -5.42 -23.82
C ASP A 21 6.43 -6.57 -23.14
N LEU A 22 6.54 -6.70 -21.80
CA LEU A 22 5.82 -7.74 -21.06
C LEU A 22 4.30 -7.55 -21.17
N VAL A 23 3.79 -6.36 -20.87
CA VAL A 23 2.35 -6.05 -20.87
C VAL A 23 1.76 -6.12 -22.28
N GLY A 24 2.50 -5.69 -23.29
CA GLY A 24 2.12 -5.79 -24.71
C GLY A 24 2.01 -7.22 -25.21
N ARG A 25 2.70 -8.16 -24.57
CA ARG A 25 2.60 -9.60 -24.88
C ARG A 25 1.39 -10.26 -24.25
N LEU A 26 0.82 -9.75 -23.16
CA LEU A 26 -0.26 -10.41 -22.43
C LEU A 26 -1.57 -10.42 -23.22
N THR A 27 -2.29 -11.54 -23.18
CA THR A 27 -3.68 -11.59 -23.64
C THR A 27 -4.58 -10.83 -22.67
N LEU A 28 -5.82 -10.53 -23.08
CA LEU A 28 -6.78 -9.88 -22.19
C LEU A 28 -7.09 -10.73 -20.94
N GLU A 29 -7.24 -12.03 -21.11
CA GLU A 29 -7.49 -12.98 -20.01
C GLU A 29 -6.32 -13.01 -19.02
N GLU A 30 -5.09 -13.00 -19.52
CA GLU A 30 -3.90 -12.93 -18.67
C GLU A 30 -3.83 -11.60 -17.93
N LYS A 31 -4.15 -10.47 -18.57
CA LYS A 31 -4.23 -9.16 -17.91
C LYS A 31 -5.26 -9.18 -16.78
N ALA A 32 -6.47 -9.70 -17.03
CA ALA A 32 -7.51 -9.82 -16.02
C ALA A 32 -7.05 -10.66 -14.82
N GLY A 33 -6.29 -11.74 -15.07
CA GLY A 33 -5.70 -12.58 -14.03
C GLY A 33 -4.61 -11.91 -13.17
N LEU A 34 -4.17 -10.69 -13.51
CA LEU A 34 -3.16 -9.92 -12.77
C LEU A 34 -3.76 -8.76 -11.95
N VAL A 35 -5.06 -8.46 -12.08
CA VAL A 35 -5.73 -7.33 -11.40
C VAL A 35 -6.31 -7.72 -10.04
N SER A 36 -5.71 -8.70 -9.37
CA SER A 36 -6.11 -9.13 -8.02
C SER A 36 -4.90 -9.30 -7.11
N SER A 37 -5.13 -9.42 -5.80
CA SER A 37 -4.05 -9.65 -4.84
C SER A 37 -3.37 -11.03 -5.01
N ARG A 38 -3.99 -11.95 -5.74
CA ARG A 38 -3.39 -13.23 -6.16
C ARG A 38 -3.30 -13.26 -7.68
N GLN A 39 -2.11 -12.93 -8.18
CA GLN A 39 -1.85 -12.85 -9.61
C GLN A 39 -1.50 -14.23 -10.16
N ASN A 40 -2.20 -14.62 -11.23
CA ASN A 40 -1.99 -15.90 -11.89
C ASN A 40 -0.60 -15.98 -12.56
N ALA A 41 -0.06 -17.18 -12.66
CA ALA A 41 1.15 -17.43 -13.45
C ALA A 41 0.85 -17.25 -14.95
N ILE A 42 1.81 -16.69 -15.69
CA ILE A 42 1.77 -16.63 -17.16
C ILE A 42 2.78 -17.64 -17.69
N GLU A 43 2.36 -18.91 -17.74
CA GLU A 43 3.25 -20.05 -18.01
C GLU A 43 4.02 -19.92 -19.32
N ARG A 44 3.35 -19.47 -20.40
CA ARG A 44 3.96 -19.31 -21.72
C ARG A 44 5.08 -18.25 -21.75
N LEU A 45 5.06 -17.29 -20.83
CA LEU A 45 6.08 -16.25 -20.68
C LEU A 45 7.08 -16.56 -19.54
N GLY A 46 6.87 -17.67 -18.82
CA GLY A 46 7.68 -18.05 -17.66
C GLY A 46 7.59 -17.06 -16.51
N ILE A 47 6.42 -16.43 -16.34
CA ILE A 47 6.12 -15.57 -15.17
C ILE A 47 5.41 -16.43 -14.13
N SER A 48 5.99 -16.52 -12.94
CA SER A 48 5.38 -17.26 -11.82
C SER A 48 4.21 -16.48 -11.23
N GLN A 49 3.32 -17.20 -10.54
CA GLN A 49 2.28 -16.58 -9.70
C GLN A 49 2.90 -15.59 -8.70
N TRP A 50 2.16 -14.54 -8.38
CA TRP A 50 2.61 -13.49 -7.46
C TRP A 50 1.50 -13.05 -6.51
N GLY A 51 1.83 -12.89 -5.24
CA GLY A 51 0.96 -12.40 -4.19
C GLY A 51 1.30 -10.95 -3.82
N VAL A 52 0.28 -10.11 -3.84
CA VAL A 52 0.34 -8.72 -3.38
C VAL A 52 -0.11 -8.68 -1.93
N GLY A 53 0.70 -8.05 -1.07
CA GLY A 53 0.35 -7.82 0.32
C GLY A 53 1.16 -8.66 1.31
N CYS A 54 1.76 -7.94 2.26
CA CYS A 54 2.34 -8.46 3.48
C CYS A 54 2.16 -7.38 4.55
N GLU A 55 1.59 -7.75 5.69
CA GLU A 55 1.36 -6.82 6.79
C GLU A 55 2.71 -6.43 7.42
N ILE A 56 2.87 -5.15 7.74
CA ILE A 56 4.16 -4.58 8.20
C ILE A 56 4.01 -3.60 9.37
N ALA A 57 2.82 -3.50 9.97
CA ALA A 57 2.47 -2.45 10.95
C ALA A 57 3.54 -2.29 12.05
N ARG A 58 4.05 -3.41 12.58
CA ARG A 58 5.02 -3.44 13.69
C ARG A 58 6.16 -4.43 13.45
N GLY A 59 6.69 -4.42 12.23
CA GLY A 59 7.64 -5.43 11.74
C GLY A 59 6.98 -6.40 10.78
N TYR A 60 7.76 -7.33 10.21
CA TYR A 60 7.24 -8.36 9.31
C TYR A 60 6.20 -9.21 10.04
N VAL A 61 5.02 -9.37 9.44
CA VAL A 61 3.97 -10.23 10.00
C VAL A 61 3.96 -11.56 9.26
N GLY A 62 4.57 -12.57 9.89
CA GLY A 62 4.47 -13.96 9.45
C GLY A 62 3.04 -14.48 9.55
N ARG A 63 2.59 -15.25 8.54
CA ARG A 63 1.24 -15.84 8.53
C ARG A 63 1.19 -17.23 9.15
N THR A 64 2.34 -17.82 9.46
CA THR A 64 2.43 -19.15 10.03
C THR A 64 3.45 -19.19 11.17
N PRO A 65 3.33 -20.15 12.12
CA PRO A 65 4.29 -20.30 13.22
C PRO A 65 5.75 -20.52 12.77
N GLU A 66 5.96 -20.99 11.54
CA GLU A 66 7.28 -21.26 10.95
C GLU A 66 7.98 -20.00 10.41
N GLU A 67 7.35 -18.84 10.55
CA GLU A 67 7.90 -17.53 10.17
C GLU A 67 8.11 -16.59 11.37
N PRO A 68 8.90 -17.00 12.39
CA PRO A 68 9.20 -16.14 13.52
C PRO A 68 9.92 -14.87 13.06
N SER A 69 9.48 -13.73 13.57
CA SER A 69 9.96 -12.41 13.17
C SER A 69 10.03 -11.51 14.40
N THR A 70 10.75 -10.41 14.28
CA THR A 70 10.85 -9.44 15.36
C THR A 70 9.50 -8.74 15.55
N VAL A 71 9.07 -8.68 16.80
CA VAL A 71 7.80 -8.08 17.19
C VAL A 71 8.08 -6.70 17.80
N LEU A 72 7.88 -5.64 17.00
CA LEU A 72 8.09 -4.26 17.47
C LEU A 72 6.93 -3.79 18.36
N PRO A 73 7.11 -2.71 19.15
CA PRO A 73 6.00 -2.00 19.77
C PRO A 73 4.93 -1.63 18.74
N GLN A 74 3.69 -1.46 19.19
CA GLN A 74 2.65 -0.93 18.30
C GLN A 74 3.07 0.44 17.73
N PRO A 75 2.63 0.80 16.52
CA PRO A 75 2.94 2.07 15.87
C PRO A 75 2.83 3.30 16.77
N ILE A 76 1.78 3.41 17.59
CA ILE A 76 1.64 4.54 18.53
C ILE A 76 2.78 4.59 19.56
N GLY A 77 3.25 3.42 20.03
CA GLY A 77 4.40 3.30 20.92
C GLY A 77 5.72 3.57 20.21
N MET A 78 5.83 3.24 18.92
CA MET A 78 7.00 3.59 18.10
C MET A 78 7.06 5.11 17.87
N ALA A 79 5.93 5.76 17.59
CA ALA A 79 5.86 7.22 17.41
C ALA A 79 6.16 7.98 18.71
N ALA A 80 5.77 7.44 19.87
CA ALA A 80 6.03 8.02 21.18
C ALA A 80 7.53 8.13 21.55
N MET A 81 8.43 7.54 20.74
CA MET A 81 9.87 7.71 20.88
C MET A 81 10.35 9.09 20.39
N PHE A 82 9.58 9.76 19.50
CA PHE A 82 9.96 11.01 18.83
C PHE A 82 11.34 10.93 18.16
N ASP A 83 11.73 9.76 17.67
CA ASP A 83 13.06 9.46 17.13
C ASP A 83 12.96 8.93 15.68
N PRO A 84 13.05 9.83 14.68
CA PRO A 84 13.04 9.43 13.28
C PRO A 84 14.21 8.50 12.90
N ASP A 85 15.38 8.65 13.51
CA ASP A 85 16.55 7.84 13.17
C ASP A 85 16.35 6.39 13.63
N LEU A 86 15.73 6.21 14.80
CA LEU A 86 15.32 4.89 15.26
C LEU A 86 14.19 4.32 14.39
N MET A 87 13.19 5.11 14.01
CA MET A 87 12.13 4.66 13.08
C MET A 87 12.71 4.15 11.75
N TYR A 88 13.73 4.81 11.21
CA TYR A 88 14.43 4.33 10.02
C TYR A 88 15.04 2.94 10.22
N LYS A 89 15.77 2.74 11.32
CA LYS A 89 16.37 1.44 11.67
C LYS A 89 15.33 0.35 11.87
N LEU A 90 14.17 0.68 12.44
CA LEU A 90 13.05 -0.25 12.60
C LEU A 90 12.47 -0.65 11.23
N GLY A 91 12.30 0.31 10.31
CA GLY A 91 11.89 0.03 8.94
C GLY A 91 12.91 -0.82 8.19
N GLU A 92 14.21 -0.53 8.36
CA GLU A 92 15.29 -1.33 7.78
C GLU A 92 15.24 -2.79 8.25
N LEU A 93 15.09 -3.00 9.55
CA LEU A 93 14.95 -4.32 10.16
C LEU A 93 13.75 -5.07 9.55
N ALA A 94 12.58 -4.44 9.52
CA ALA A 94 11.35 -5.04 8.99
C ALA A 94 11.47 -5.38 7.49
N GLY A 95 12.09 -4.50 6.71
CA GLY A 95 12.37 -4.72 5.29
C GLY A 95 13.35 -5.87 5.05
N ASN A 96 14.37 -6.01 5.91
CA ASN A 96 15.33 -7.12 5.84
C ASN A 96 14.65 -8.46 6.16
N GLU A 97 13.81 -8.53 7.20
CA GLU A 97 13.04 -9.75 7.52
C GLU A 97 12.09 -10.12 6.37
N THR A 98 11.38 -9.14 5.81
CA THR A 98 10.52 -9.33 4.64
C THR A 98 11.31 -9.97 3.48
N ARG A 99 12.54 -9.48 3.23
CA ARG A 99 13.41 -10.03 2.18
C ARG A 99 13.88 -11.45 2.49
N VAL A 100 14.21 -11.77 3.74
CA VAL A 100 14.57 -13.14 4.16
C VAL A 100 13.43 -14.10 3.85
N TYR A 101 12.20 -13.74 4.22
CA TYR A 101 11.04 -14.57 3.96
C TYR A 101 10.70 -14.66 2.47
N TYR A 102 10.84 -13.57 1.72
CA TYR A 102 10.72 -13.62 0.26
C TYR A 102 11.69 -14.64 -0.38
N GLN A 103 12.93 -14.75 0.11
CA GLN A 103 13.88 -15.73 -0.45
C GLN A 103 13.48 -17.18 -0.17
N LYS A 104 12.76 -17.44 0.93
CA LYS A 104 12.22 -18.78 1.26
C LYS A 104 11.04 -19.17 0.37
N ASP A 105 10.18 -18.21 0.02
CA ASP A 105 9.06 -18.42 -0.90
C ASP A 105 8.86 -17.19 -1.80
N LYS A 106 9.32 -17.30 -3.05
CA LYS A 106 9.37 -16.19 -4.02
C LYS A 106 8.03 -15.87 -4.68
N LYS A 107 6.92 -16.10 -3.98
CA LYS A 107 5.55 -15.94 -4.48
C LYS A 107 4.87 -14.66 -4.00
N GLY A 108 5.57 -13.69 -3.41
CA GLY A 108 4.96 -12.43 -2.98
C GLY A 108 5.75 -11.68 -1.90
N ARG A 109 5.04 -11.01 -0.99
CA ARG A 109 5.55 -10.40 0.26
C ARG A 109 6.27 -9.05 0.13
N LEU A 110 6.86 -8.75 -1.02
CA LEU A 110 7.64 -7.52 -1.18
C LEU A 110 6.79 -6.27 -1.32
N MET A 111 5.52 -6.43 -1.63
CA MET A 111 4.55 -5.36 -1.56
C MET A 111 3.88 -5.41 -0.19
N LEU A 112 3.92 -4.29 0.52
CA LEU A 112 3.57 -4.19 1.92
C LEU A 112 2.26 -3.43 2.12
N PHE A 113 1.49 -3.86 3.12
CA PHE A 113 0.33 -3.14 3.64
C PHE A 113 0.74 -2.34 4.87
N GLY A 114 1.44 -1.24 4.63
CA GLY A 114 1.81 -0.27 5.64
C GLY A 114 3.01 0.59 5.24
N PRO A 115 3.35 1.58 6.09
CA PRO A 115 2.74 1.85 7.40
C PRO A 115 1.29 2.37 7.33
N THR A 116 0.53 2.16 8.41
CA THR A 116 -0.76 2.83 8.61
C THR A 116 -0.49 4.27 9.04
N VAL A 117 -0.97 5.24 8.26
CA VAL A 117 -0.71 6.69 8.47
C VAL A 117 -2.00 7.49 8.70
N ASP A 118 -3.09 6.76 8.92
CA ASP A 118 -4.36 7.28 9.42
C ASP A 118 -4.17 8.21 10.63
N MET A 119 -5.03 9.21 10.73
CA MET A 119 -5.00 10.13 11.86
C MET A 119 -5.85 9.60 13.02
N GLU A 120 -5.23 9.45 14.18
CA GLU A 120 -5.88 8.98 15.42
C GLU A 120 -6.74 10.09 16.07
N ARG A 121 -7.73 10.59 15.32
CA ARG A 121 -8.54 11.75 15.72
C ARG A 121 -9.49 11.47 16.87
N ASP A 122 -10.07 10.28 16.90
CA ASP A 122 -11.05 9.88 17.91
C ASP A 122 -10.47 8.74 18.76
N PRO A 123 -10.29 8.93 20.08
CA PRO A 123 -9.67 7.93 20.94
C PRO A 123 -10.46 6.61 21.02
N ARG A 124 -11.72 6.59 20.55
CA ARG A 124 -12.57 5.39 20.52
C ARG A 124 -12.35 4.52 19.29
N TRP A 125 -11.59 4.98 18.30
CA TRP A 125 -11.30 4.19 17.11
C TRP A 125 -10.53 2.92 17.50
N GLY A 126 -11.11 1.75 17.19
CA GLY A 126 -10.61 0.45 17.64
C GLY A 126 -9.32 -0.01 16.98
N ARG A 127 -8.74 0.80 16.09
CA ARG A 127 -7.43 0.57 15.45
C ARG A 127 -6.47 1.74 15.70
N ASN A 128 -6.76 2.58 16.70
CA ASN A 128 -5.88 3.70 17.06
C ASN A 128 -4.45 3.26 17.32
N GLU A 129 -4.21 2.07 17.87
CA GLU A 129 -2.84 1.62 18.14
C GLU A 129 -2.00 1.39 16.88
N GLU A 130 -2.62 1.31 15.71
CA GLU A 130 -1.97 0.93 14.45
C GLU A 130 -1.30 2.11 13.72
N ALA A 131 -1.53 3.37 14.13
CA ALA A 131 -0.97 4.54 13.47
C ALA A 131 0.03 5.30 14.36
N TYR A 132 0.40 6.53 13.98
CA TYR A 132 1.47 7.30 14.62
C TYR A 132 0.97 8.47 15.48
N GLY A 133 -0.32 8.49 15.84
CA GLY A 133 -0.93 9.51 16.68
C GLY A 133 -1.81 10.52 15.95
N GLU A 134 -2.24 11.53 16.71
CA GLU A 134 -3.21 12.55 16.29
C GLU A 134 -2.59 13.79 15.62
N ASP A 135 -1.25 13.92 15.61
CA ASP A 135 -0.53 15.07 15.02
C ASP A 135 0.04 14.73 13.63
N PRO A 136 -0.39 15.41 12.55
CA PRO A 136 0.06 15.10 11.20
C PRO A 136 1.54 15.40 10.96
N TYR A 137 2.17 16.28 11.75
CA TYR A 137 3.59 16.54 11.63
C TYR A 137 4.43 15.37 12.17
N LEU A 138 4.12 14.89 13.37
CA LEU A 138 4.73 13.70 13.96
C LEU A 138 4.52 12.48 13.05
N THR A 139 3.27 12.22 12.65
CA THR A 139 2.92 11.13 11.73
C THR A 139 3.72 11.22 10.44
N GLY A 140 3.85 12.42 9.85
CA GLY A 140 4.69 12.65 8.67
C GLY A 140 6.16 12.31 8.91
N LYS A 141 6.76 12.74 10.02
CA LYS A 141 8.16 12.45 10.34
C LYS A 141 8.43 10.96 10.58
N MET A 142 7.56 10.30 11.33
CA MET A 142 7.70 8.88 11.64
C MET A 142 7.49 8.01 10.38
N SER A 143 6.47 8.33 9.58
CA SER A 143 6.17 7.60 8.35
C SER A 143 7.23 7.78 7.27
N ILE A 144 7.83 8.97 7.10
CA ILE A 144 8.99 9.15 6.21
C ILE A 144 10.11 8.18 6.58
N ALA A 145 10.51 8.18 7.86
CA ALA A 145 11.64 7.41 8.31
C ALA A 145 11.42 5.90 8.15
N PHE A 146 10.27 5.39 8.61
CA PHE A 146 9.93 3.97 8.49
C PHE A 146 9.84 3.53 7.02
N THR A 147 9.19 4.34 6.18
CA THR A 147 9.04 4.08 4.74
C THR A 147 10.40 4.00 4.03
N LYS A 148 11.32 4.93 4.34
CA LYS A 148 12.69 4.88 3.78
C LYS A 148 13.42 3.60 4.18
N GLY A 149 13.34 3.20 5.45
CA GLY A 149 13.96 1.97 5.93
C GLY A 149 13.43 0.72 5.22
N LEU A 150 12.11 0.65 5.02
CA LEU A 150 11.44 -0.43 4.30
C LEU A 150 11.86 -0.47 2.81
N LYS A 151 11.82 0.68 2.13
CA LYS A 151 12.14 0.80 0.70
C LYS A 151 13.62 0.55 0.42
N GLY A 152 14.51 0.96 1.31
CA GLY A 152 15.95 1.01 1.07
C GLY A 152 16.37 2.25 0.26
N GLU A 153 17.68 2.44 0.14
CA GLU A 153 18.28 3.66 -0.43
C GLU A 153 18.69 3.52 -1.91
N ASP A 154 18.64 2.31 -2.47
CA ASP A 154 19.02 2.10 -3.86
C ASP A 154 18.02 2.82 -4.80
N PRO A 155 18.50 3.64 -5.75
CA PRO A 155 17.63 4.43 -6.61
C PRO A 155 16.82 3.59 -7.61
N PHE A 156 17.21 2.35 -7.86
CA PHE A 156 16.58 1.45 -8.83
C PHE A 156 16.05 0.17 -8.19
N TYR A 157 16.82 -0.48 -7.33
CA TYR A 157 16.49 -1.74 -6.69
C TYR A 157 15.77 -1.53 -5.36
N VAL A 158 14.44 -1.49 -5.38
CA VAL A 158 13.65 -1.35 -4.16
C VAL A 158 13.75 -2.59 -3.28
N LYS A 159 14.04 -2.42 -1.99
CA LYS A 159 14.07 -3.51 -0.99
C LYS A 159 12.66 -4.00 -0.69
N THR A 160 11.69 -3.13 -0.51
CA THR A 160 10.27 -3.49 -0.49
C THR A 160 9.49 -2.38 -1.15
N VAL A 161 8.18 -2.58 -1.33
CA VAL A 161 7.25 -1.61 -1.88
C VAL A 161 6.30 -1.22 -0.76
N PRO A 162 6.60 -0.15 0.01
CA PRO A 162 5.71 0.34 1.05
C PRO A 162 4.39 0.83 0.45
N GLY A 163 3.28 0.31 0.98
CA GLY A 163 1.92 0.66 0.59
C GLY A 163 1.19 1.28 1.77
N LEU A 164 1.11 2.61 1.82
CA LEU A 164 0.48 3.31 2.93
C LEU A 164 -1.00 2.95 3.03
N LYS A 165 -1.58 3.00 4.23
CA LYS A 165 -3.02 2.79 4.41
C LYS A 165 -3.59 3.64 5.54
N HIS A 166 -4.89 3.91 5.56
CA HIS A 166 -5.89 3.71 4.50
C HIS A 166 -6.29 5.11 4.03
N PHE A 167 -6.16 5.41 2.74
CA PHE A 167 -6.37 6.75 2.23
C PHE A 167 -7.85 6.99 1.91
N TYR A 168 -8.57 7.84 2.64
CA TYR A 168 -8.21 8.50 3.91
C TYR A 168 -9.43 8.64 4.82
N ALA A 169 -9.20 9.13 6.04
CA ALA A 169 -10.23 9.36 7.06
C ALA A 169 -11.02 8.10 7.46
N ASN A 170 -10.33 6.96 7.49
CA ASN A 170 -10.86 5.67 7.91
C ASN A 170 -10.67 5.46 9.42
N ASN A 171 -11.18 6.38 10.24
CA ASN A 171 -10.87 6.44 11.68
C ASN A 171 -12.06 6.06 12.56
N ASN A 172 -12.88 5.13 12.08
CA ASN A 172 -14.04 4.62 12.79
C ASN A 172 -14.31 3.18 12.34
N GLU A 173 -14.51 2.26 13.29
CA GLU A 173 -14.73 0.83 12.99
C GLU A 173 -16.20 0.47 12.77
N VAL A 174 -17.12 1.21 13.40
CA VAL A 174 -18.55 0.92 13.31
C VAL A 174 -19.05 1.29 11.91
N ASP A 175 -19.58 0.32 11.16
CA ASP A 175 -20.06 0.52 9.79
C ASP A 175 -19.01 1.11 8.85
N ARG A 176 -17.71 0.84 9.09
CA ARG A 176 -16.60 1.45 8.32
C ARG A 176 -16.65 1.20 6.81
N THR A 177 -17.38 0.18 6.38
CA THR A 177 -17.56 -0.21 4.97
C THR A 177 -18.77 0.45 4.30
N SER A 178 -19.59 1.21 5.05
CA SER A 178 -20.80 1.85 4.51
C SER A 178 -21.03 3.26 5.04
N CYS A 179 -20.23 3.74 6.00
CA CYS A 179 -20.35 5.09 6.52
C CYS A 179 -19.64 6.11 5.61
N SER A 180 -20.06 7.39 5.74
CA SER A 180 -19.40 8.52 5.09
C SER A 180 -18.70 9.41 6.11
N SER A 181 -17.39 9.59 5.91
CA SER A 181 -16.59 10.61 6.58
C SER A 181 -16.75 11.94 5.85
N ASN A 182 -17.52 12.85 6.42
CA ASN A 182 -17.75 14.19 5.86
C ASN A 182 -16.63 15.14 6.33
N ILE A 183 -15.86 15.67 5.37
CA ILE A 183 -14.62 16.39 5.66
C ILE A 183 -14.61 17.72 4.91
N GLU A 184 -14.45 18.81 5.64
CA GLU A 184 -14.27 20.12 5.02
C GLU A 184 -12.97 20.19 4.22
N PRO A 185 -12.92 20.93 3.10
CA PRO A 185 -11.71 21.05 2.28
C PRO A 185 -10.47 21.45 3.08
N ARG A 186 -10.62 22.35 4.07
CA ARG A 186 -9.49 22.75 4.91
C ARG A 186 -8.91 21.57 5.71
N THR A 187 -9.76 20.83 6.42
CA THR A 187 -9.35 19.65 7.21
C THR A 187 -8.74 18.57 6.31
N LYS A 188 -9.29 18.38 5.11
CA LYS A 188 -8.72 17.49 4.09
C LYS A 188 -7.25 17.81 3.80
N HIS A 189 -6.93 19.09 3.53
CA HIS A 189 -5.58 19.52 3.21
C HIS A 189 -4.64 19.63 4.42
N GLU A 190 -5.11 20.21 5.53
CA GLU A 190 -4.27 20.55 6.68
C GLU A 190 -4.05 19.37 7.64
N TYR A 191 -4.91 18.34 7.60
CA TYR A 191 -4.88 17.21 8.53
C TYR A 191 -4.60 15.88 7.80
N TYR A 192 -5.53 15.42 6.96
CA TYR A 192 -5.43 14.10 6.32
C TYR A 192 -4.33 14.03 5.27
N TYR A 193 -4.32 14.94 4.29
CA TYR A 193 -3.27 14.95 3.28
C TYR A 193 -1.89 15.21 3.86
N LYS A 194 -1.81 16.05 4.89
CA LYS A 194 -0.56 16.38 5.57
C LYS A 194 0.09 15.15 6.22
N ALA A 195 -0.69 14.14 6.59
CA ALA A 195 -0.20 12.87 7.12
C ALA A 195 0.37 11.94 6.05
N PHE A 196 -0.30 11.81 4.89
CA PHE A 196 0.08 10.88 3.82
C PHE A 196 1.18 11.42 2.91
N LYS A 197 1.09 12.70 2.52
CA LYS A 197 1.98 13.32 1.52
C LYS A 197 3.47 13.10 1.82
N PRO A 198 3.98 13.31 3.06
CA PRO A 198 5.41 13.21 3.33
C PRO A 198 5.97 11.81 3.07
N ALA A 199 5.25 10.75 3.45
CA ALA A 199 5.70 9.38 3.21
C ALA A 199 5.76 9.02 1.72
N ILE A 200 4.93 9.65 0.88
CA ILE A 200 4.96 9.48 -0.58
C ILE A 200 6.10 10.30 -1.18
N THR A 201 6.08 11.63 -0.97
CA THR A 201 6.99 12.55 -1.68
C THR A 201 8.41 12.58 -1.13
N GLU A 202 8.60 12.25 0.15
CA GLU A 202 9.91 12.24 0.81
C GLU A 202 10.32 10.84 1.27
N GLY A 203 9.37 10.03 1.74
CA GLY A 203 9.60 8.66 2.19
C GLY A 203 9.79 7.67 1.03
N GLY A 204 9.21 7.97 -0.13
CA GLY A 204 9.28 7.15 -1.32
C GLY A 204 8.31 5.97 -1.35
N ALA A 205 7.22 6.02 -0.56
CA ALA A 205 6.13 5.05 -0.68
C ALA A 205 5.62 5.00 -2.12
N MET A 206 5.48 3.80 -2.66
CA MET A 206 5.14 3.57 -4.06
C MET A 206 3.65 3.28 -4.23
N SER A 207 2.99 2.86 -3.16
CA SER A 207 1.58 2.50 -3.18
C SER A 207 0.81 3.11 -2.03
N VAL A 208 -0.50 3.21 -2.23
CA VAL A 208 -1.48 3.55 -1.20
C VAL A 208 -2.66 2.59 -1.33
N MET A 209 -3.19 2.14 -0.21
CA MET A 209 -4.45 1.42 -0.09
C MET A 209 -5.56 2.44 0.16
N ALA A 210 -6.58 2.45 -0.69
CA ALA A 210 -7.79 3.24 -0.48
C ALA A 210 -8.55 2.74 0.75
N ALA A 211 -9.22 3.64 1.46
CA ALA A 211 -10.08 3.30 2.58
C ALA A 211 -11.39 2.63 2.15
N TYR A 212 -12.06 1.97 3.11
CA TYR A 212 -13.41 1.43 2.91
C TYR A 212 -14.49 2.51 2.87
N ASN A 213 -14.37 3.56 3.71
CA ASN A 213 -15.45 4.53 3.90
C ASN A 213 -15.69 5.41 2.67
N GLU A 214 -16.84 6.07 2.65
CA GLU A 214 -17.07 7.20 1.75
C GLU A 214 -16.41 8.47 2.27
N LEU A 215 -16.05 9.34 1.34
CA LEU A 215 -15.48 10.66 1.57
C LEU A 215 -16.46 11.71 1.07
N SER A 216 -17.27 12.25 1.98
CA SER A 216 -18.35 13.19 1.67
C SER A 216 -19.31 12.67 0.58
N GLY A 217 -19.70 11.39 0.69
CA GLY A 217 -20.66 10.73 -0.20
C GLY A 217 -20.08 10.02 -1.43
N VAL A 218 -18.75 9.96 -1.57
CA VAL A 218 -18.07 9.24 -2.66
C VAL A 218 -17.21 8.13 -2.06
N PRO A 219 -17.40 6.84 -2.41
CA PRO A 219 -16.56 5.75 -1.91
C PRO A 219 -15.08 6.02 -2.18
N ALA A 220 -14.22 5.80 -1.18
CA ALA A 220 -12.82 6.19 -1.28
C ALA A 220 -12.09 5.49 -2.43
N LEU A 221 -12.47 4.24 -2.77
CA LEU A 221 -11.89 3.49 -3.89
C LEU A 221 -12.15 4.12 -5.27
N VAL A 222 -13.19 4.94 -5.43
CA VAL A 222 -13.51 5.65 -6.68
C VAL A 222 -13.43 7.16 -6.54
N ASN A 223 -12.84 7.64 -5.45
CA ASN A 223 -12.71 9.06 -5.20
C ASN A 223 -11.66 9.70 -6.15
N PRO A 224 -11.96 10.85 -6.78
CA PRO A 224 -11.02 11.53 -7.69
C PRO A 224 -9.66 11.86 -7.06
N ASP A 225 -9.60 12.04 -5.73
CA ASP A 225 -8.36 12.31 -5.02
C ASP A 225 -7.30 11.22 -5.26
N LEU A 226 -7.71 9.97 -5.50
CA LEU A 226 -6.81 8.88 -5.85
C LEU A 226 -5.97 9.19 -7.09
N LYS A 227 -6.57 9.74 -8.14
CA LYS A 227 -5.85 10.13 -9.35
C LYS A 227 -5.23 11.51 -9.18
N ASP A 228 -6.06 12.50 -8.87
CA ASP A 228 -5.69 13.91 -8.96
C ASP A 228 -4.68 14.33 -7.89
N ILE A 229 -4.75 13.73 -6.70
CA ILE A 229 -3.84 14.03 -5.59
C ILE A 229 -2.70 13.02 -5.54
N LEU A 230 -3.00 11.72 -5.42
CA LEU A 230 -1.94 10.74 -5.19
C LEU A 230 -1.04 10.57 -6.42
N LYS A 231 -1.63 10.36 -7.60
CA LYS A 231 -0.85 10.12 -8.82
C LYS A 231 -0.34 11.41 -9.45
N ASP A 232 -1.24 12.33 -9.79
CA ASP A 232 -0.90 13.49 -10.61
C ASP A 232 -0.10 14.54 -9.83
N GLN A 233 -0.43 14.78 -8.56
CA GLN A 233 0.26 15.80 -7.75
C GLN A 233 1.41 15.24 -6.91
N TRP A 234 1.28 14.03 -6.36
CA TRP A 234 2.29 13.47 -5.45
C TRP A 234 3.16 12.39 -6.09
N GLY A 235 2.85 11.96 -7.31
CA GLY A 235 3.69 11.03 -8.08
C GLY A 235 3.65 9.59 -7.59
N LEU A 236 2.54 9.14 -6.99
CA LEU A 236 2.36 7.75 -6.55
C LEU A 236 2.29 6.79 -7.75
N ASP A 237 2.95 5.63 -7.66
CA ASP A 237 3.00 4.67 -8.76
C ASP A 237 1.66 3.95 -8.97
N PHE A 238 1.13 3.31 -7.93
CA PHE A 238 -0.10 2.54 -8.01
C PHE A 238 -0.92 2.54 -6.72
N ILE A 239 -2.18 2.10 -6.82
CA ILE A 239 -3.17 2.14 -5.75
C ILE A 239 -3.80 0.75 -5.61
N LEU A 240 -4.26 0.42 -4.41
CA LEU A 240 -4.96 -0.82 -4.12
C LEU A 240 -6.29 -0.51 -3.44
N SER A 241 -7.24 -1.42 -3.56
CA SER A 241 -8.34 -1.49 -2.62
C SER A 241 -7.88 -2.03 -1.27
N ASP A 242 -8.62 -1.71 -0.21
CA ASP A 242 -8.58 -2.54 0.99
C ASP A 242 -9.18 -3.93 0.69
N GLY A 243 -9.02 -4.87 1.62
CA GLY A 243 -9.42 -6.26 1.49
C GLY A 243 -10.89 -6.45 1.14
N GLY A 244 -11.16 -6.78 -0.12
CA GLY A 244 -12.52 -7.06 -0.61
C GLY A 244 -13.31 -5.82 -1.03
N ASP A 245 -12.76 -4.62 -0.80
CA ASP A 245 -13.49 -3.35 -0.95
C ASP A 245 -13.89 -3.00 -2.40
N PHE A 246 -13.23 -3.62 -3.40
CA PHE A 246 -13.70 -3.54 -4.78
C PHE A 246 -15.17 -3.96 -4.94
N ALA A 247 -15.60 -4.99 -4.20
CA ALA A 247 -17.00 -5.40 -4.19
C ALA A 247 -17.88 -4.41 -3.43
N GLY A 248 -17.31 -3.71 -2.43
CA GLY A 248 -17.99 -2.75 -1.57
C GLY A 248 -18.65 -1.61 -2.36
N ASN A 249 -18.06 -1.17 -3.47
CA ASN A 249 -18.67 -0.20 -4.39
C ASN A 249 -20.10 -0.57 -4.82
N VAL A 250 -20.40 -1.87 -4.91
CA VAL A 250 -21.69 -2.41 -5.34
C VAL A 250 -22.49 -2.91 -4.15
N VAL A 251 -21.89 -3.76 -3.29
CA VAL A 251 -22.64 -4.52 -2.29
C VAL A 251 -22.84 -3.77 -0.98
N ASP A 252 -21.95 -2.83 -0.64
CA ASP A 252 -21.98 -2.09 0.61
C ASP A 252 -22.47 -0.65 0.39
N HIS A 253 -21.85 0.07 -0.54
CA HIS A 253 -22.20 1.46 -0.85
C HIS A 253 -23.41 1.60 -1.78
N GLY A 254 -23.63 0.62 -2.68
CA GLY A 254 -24.61 0.74 -3.75
C GLY A 254 -24.36 1.94 -4.67
N TYR A 255 -23.09 2.38 -4.78
CA TYR A 255 -22.69 3.55 -5.56
C TYR A 255 -22.54 3.24 -7.05
N ILE A 256 -22.20 1.99 -7.37
CA ILE A 256 -22.07 1.47 -8.73
C ILE A 256 -23.01 0.28 -8.89
N ASP A 257 -23.71 0.19 -10.03
CA ASP A 257 -24.78 -0.80 -10.23
C ASP A 257 -24.25 -2.24 -10.38
N SER A 258 -23.00 -2.40 -10.81
CA SER A 258 -22.42 -3.73 -11.03
C SER A 258 -20.89 -3.78 -10.89
N HIS A 259 -20.37 -4.97 -10.59
CA HIS A 259 -18.92 -5.21 -10.56
C HIS A 259 -18.25 -5.00 -11.93
N GLY A 260 -18.98 -5.25 -13.01
CA GLY A 260 -18.48 -5.04 -14.38
C GLY A 260 -18.31 -3.55 -14.71
N GLU A 261 -19.16 -2.69 -14.15
CA GLU A 261 -19.02 -1.24 -14.26
C GLU A 261 -17.91 -0.73 -13.31
N SER A 262 -17.79 -1.29 -12.11
CA SER A 262 -16.74 -0.90 -11.14
C SER A 262 -15.31 -1.12 -11.65
N ILE A 263 -15.09 -2.09 -12.55
CA ILE A 263 -13.77 -2.37 -13.14
C ILE A 263 -13.49 -1.60 -14.45
N ALA A 264 -14.52 -1.02 -15.09
CA ALA A 264 -14.44 -0.39 -16.40
C ALA A 264 -13.98 1.07 -16.32
#